data_AF-A0A820KCU6-F1
#
_entry.id   AF-A0A820KCU6-F1
#
_cell.length_a   1.000
_cell.length_b   1.000
_cell.length_c   1.000
_cell.angle_alpha   90.00
_cell.angle_beta   90.00
_cell.angle_gamma   90.00
#
_symmetry.space_group_name_H-M   'P 1'
#
loop_
_entity.id
_entity.type
_entity.pdbx_description
1 polymer ?
#
loop_
_entity_poly.entity_id
_entity_poly.type
_entity_poly.pdbx_seq_one_letter_code
_entity_poly.pdbx_strand_id
1 'polypeptide(L)'
;TPNSTNNSTTSKSTSNTNGGDDDGDENVFIIVSLDKQWFFEAQSNEERDEWVQAIEQQILFSLQNIESSKAARAGKTGGTTIADSASVQAIKHIPGNGFCADCDQLNPTWASLNLGALICMDCASLHRNLGTHLSRVRSLELDEWPPELVQVMRSIGNKLANTIWEVNTKNRVKPQPNASS
;
A
#
# COMPACT_ATOMS: atom_id res chain seq x y z
N THR A 1 7.74 -10.60 -33.82
CA THR A 1 8.99 -11.32 -33.47
C THR A 1 10.12 -10.29 -33.32
N PRO A 2 11.07 -10.53 -32.40
CA PRO A 2 11.31 -9.69 -31.22
C PRO A 2 12.77 -9.16 -31.21
N ASN A 3 13.21 -8.30 -30.28
CA ASN A 3 13.77 -8.73 -29.00
C ASN A 3 14.03 -7.52 -28.08
N SER A 4 13.41 -7.52 -26.90
CA SER A 4 13.90 -6.76 -25.75
C SER A 4 14.68 -7.75 -24.87
N THR A 5 15.96 -7.44 -24.66
CA THR A 5 16.91 -8.27 -23.94
C THR A 5 16.57 -8.29 -22.45
N ASN A 6 16.18 -9.47 -21.94
CA ASN A 6 16.08 -9.75 -20.52
C ASN A 6 17.49 -9.76 -19.90
N ASN A 7 17.79 -8.80 -19.03
CA ASN A 7 18.96 -8.89 -18.15
C ASN A 7 18.63 -9.86 -17.01
N SER A 8 18.83 -11.15 -17.28
CA SER A 8 18.97 -12.16 -16.23
C SER A 8 20.35 -11.96 -15.60
N THR A 9 20.39 -11.49 -14.36
CA THR A 9 21.64 -11.49 -13.58
C THR A 9 21.88 -12.91 -13.11
N THR A 10 22.52 -13.69 -13.97
CA THR A 10 23.03 -15.01 -13.63
C THR A 10 24.14 -14.83 -12.60
N SER A 11 23.88 -15.18 -11.34
CA SER A 11 24.92 -15.33 -10.34
C SER A 11 25.77 -16.54 -10.74
N LYS A 12 26.96 -16.27 -11.28
CA LYS A 12 27.95 -17.29 -11.61
C LYS A 12 28.38 -18.00 -10.32
N SER A 13 28.03 -19.28 -10.18
CA SER A 13 28.75 -20.21 -9.32
C SER A 13 30.21 -20.21 -9.79
N THR A 14 31.09 -19.61 -9.00
CA THR A 14 32.51 -19.59 -9.30
C THR A 14 33.13 -20.80 -8.63
N SER A 15 33.06 -21.96 -9.30
CA SER A 15 33.89 -23.11 -8.96
C SER A 15 35.30 -22.82 -9.47
N ASN A 16 36.16 -22.30 -8.60
CA ASN A 16 37.57 -22.12 -8.88
C ASN A 16 38.33 -23.33 -8.33
N THR A 17 38.75 -24.22 -9.22
CA THR A 17 39.65 -25.33 -8.91
C THR A 17 41.06 -24.80 -8.70
N ASN A 18 41.62 -24.93 -7.48
CA ASN A 18 43.04 -25.17 -7.22
C ASN A 18 43.21 -25.63 -5.77
N GLY A 19 43.85 -26.80 -5.61
CA GLY A 19 43.89 -27.54 -4.35
C GLY A 19 44.73 -26.93 -3.24
N GLY A 20 44.47 -27.45 -2.04
CA GLY A 20 45.22 -27.23 -0.80
C GLY A 20 44.27 -27.10 0.38
N ASP A 21 44.09 -28.21 1.11
CA ASP A 21 43.64 -28.35 2.51
C ASP A 21 42.93 -27.15 3.17
N ASP A 22 41.58 -27.17 3.22
CA ASP A 22 40.78 -26.70 4.37
C ASP A 22 39.30 -27.12 4.17
N ASP A 23 38.86 -28.21 4.80
CA ASP A 23 37.48 -28.73 4.74
C ASP A 23 36.45 -27.82 5.49
N GLY A 24 36.85 -26.63 5.94
CA GLY A 24 36.04 -25.73 6.77
C GLY A 24 35.17 -24.74 5.99
N ASP A 25 35.57 -24.35 4.77
CA ASP A 25 34.86 -23.34 3.98
C ASP A 25 33.69 -23.92 3.16
N GLU A 26 33.58 -25.25 3.07
CA GLU A 26 32.57 -25.91 2.24
C GLU A 26 31.15 -25.84 2.82
N ASN A 27 30.94 -25.49 4.09
CA ASN A 27 29.59 -25.41 4.66
C ASN A 27 29.07 -23.97 4.77
N VAL A 28 29.77 -23.00 4.19
CA VAL A 28 29.47 -21.58 4.35
C VAL A 28 28.64 -21.04 3.18
N PHE A 29 27.67 -20.17 3.49
CA PHE A 29 26.96 -19.36 2.50
C PHE A 29 26.79 -17.91 2.98
N ILE A 30 26.56 -17.01 2.03
CA ILE A 30 26.58 -15.57 2.28
C ILE A 30 25.30 -14.93 1.74
N ILE A 31 24.68 -14.08 2.55
CA ILE A 31 23.57 -13.21 2.12
C ILE A 31 24.09 -11.79 1.96
N VAL A 32 23.87 -11.19 0.79
CA VAL A 32 24.32 -9.84 0.45
C VAL A 32 23.12 -8.95 0.17
N SER A 33 23.01 -7.82 0.87
CA SER A 33 22.13 -6.69 0.52
C SER A 33 22.94 -5.53 -0.06
N LEU A 34 22.27 -4.44 -0.43
CA LEU A 34 22.92 -3.24 -0.99
C LEU A 34 23.95 -2.60 -0.04
N ASP A 35 23.82 -2.83 1.27
CA ASP A 35 24.60 -2.18 2.32
C ASP A 35 25.20 -3.14 3.35
N LYS A 36 24.85 -4.43 3.33
CA LYS A 36 25.25 -5.41 4.34
C LYS A 36 25.55 -6.77 3.75
N GLN A 37 26.38 -7.51 4.47
CA GLN A 37 26.72 -8.89 4.16
C GLN A 37 26.67 -9.71 5.45
N TRP A 38 26.07 -10.89 5.36
CA TRP A 38 25.98 -11.85 6.46
C TRP A 38 26.58 -13.19 6.02
N PHE A 39 27.32 -13.82 6.92
CA PHE A 39 27.97 -15.11 6.72
C PHE A 39 27.30 -16.15 7.61
N PHE A 40 27.04 -17.33 7.04
CA PHE A 40 26.38 -18.43 7.73
C PHE A 40 27.14 -19.72 7.45
N GLU A 41 27.28 -20.57 8.46
CA GLU A 41 27.90 -21.88 8.38
C GLU A 41 26.85 -22.94 8.73
N ALA A 42 26.68 -23.93 7.86
CA ALA A 42 25.77 -25.06 8.06
C ALA A 42 26.51 -26.26 8.67
N GLN A 43 25.76 -27.26 9.17
CA GLN A 43 26.37 -28.45 9.77
C GLN A 43 26.86 -29.44 8.72
N SER A 44 26.35 -29.34 7.49
CA SER A 44 26.81 -30.13 6.35
C SER A 44 26.60 -29.38 5.03
N ASN A 45 27.20 -29.90 3.97
CA ASN A 45 27.10 -29.37 2.62
C ASN A 45 25.67 -29.46 2.08
N GLU A 46 24.98 -30.56 2.42
CA GLU A 46 23.58 -30.79 2.03
C GLU A 46 22.65 -29.78 2.72
N GLU A 47 22.85 -29.53 4.01
CA GLU A 47 22.04 -28.54 4.75
C GLU A 47 22.27 -27.12 4.18
N ARG A 48 23.52 -26.77 3.87
CA ARG A 48 23.86 -25.51 3.19
C ARG A 48 23.07 -25.38 1.89
N ASP A 49 23.06 -26.42 1.06
CA ASP A 49 22.38 -26.40 -0.24
C ASP A 49 20.85 -26.30 -0.09
N GLU A 50 20.27 -26.98 0.89
CA GLU A 50 18.84 -26.86 1.23
C GLU A 50 18.49 -25.42 1.64
N TRP A 51 19.31 -24.79 2.49
CA TRP A 51 19.11 -23.39 2.90
C TRP A 51 19.22 -22.40 1.73
N VAL A 52 20.27 -22.54 0.91
CA VAL A 52 20.45 -21.69 -0.28
C VAL A 52 19.25 -21.84 -1.22
N GLN A 53 18.85 -23.09 -1.51
CA GLN A 53 17.71 -23.35 -2.38
C GLN A 53 16.41 -22.77 -1.81
N ALA A 54 16.13 -22.93 -0.52
CA ALA A 54 14.92 -22.40 0.10
C ALA A 54 14.88 -20.86 0.05
N ILE A 55 16.01 -20.19 0.30
CA ILE A 55 16.12 -18.74 0.24
C ILE A 55 15.92 -18.25 -1.21
N GLU A 56 16.58 -18.88 -2.19
CA GLU A 56 16.41 -18.57 -3.60
C GLU A 56 14.96 -18.75 -4.06
N GLN A 57 14.33 -19.87 -3.67
CA GLN A 57 12.92 -20.12 -3.96
C GLN A 57 12.00 -19.07 -3.33
N GLN A 58 12.26 -18.67 -2.09
CA GLN A 58 11.46 -17.64 -1.42
C GLN A 58 11.63 -16.27 -2.06
N ILE A 59 12.85 -15.92 -2.51
CA ILE A 59 13.11 -14.70 -3.29
C ILE A 59 12.32 -14.76 -4.60
N LEU A 60 12.43 -15.85 -5.35
CA LEU A 60 11.72 -16.03 -6.61
C LEU A 60 10.20 -15.98 -6.43
N PHE A 61 9.67 -16.67 -5.41
CA PHE A 61 8.25 -16.64 -5.11
C PHE A 61 7.79 -15.22 -4.75
N SER A 62 8.56 -14.50 -3.93
CA SER A 62 8.24 -13.12 -3.55
C SER A 62 8.27 -12.18 -4.76
N LEU A 63 9.25 -12.33 -5.65
CA LEU A 63 9.35 -11.56 -6.90
C LEU A 63 8.20 -11.90 -7.86
N GLN A 64 7.85 -13.17 -8.02
CA GLN A 64 6.71 -13.62 -8.83
C GLN A 64 5.37 -13.17 -8.26
N ASN A 65 5.22 -13.08 -6.93
CA ASN A 65 4.00 -12.57 -6.31
C ASN A 65 3.89 -11.05 -6.54
N ILE A 66 5.01 -10.32 -6.54
CA ILE A 66 5.07 -8.91 -6.93
C ILE A 66 4.80 -8.76 -8.43
N GLU A 67 5.35 -9.62 -9.28
CA GLU A 67 5.11 -9.61 -10.73
C GLU A 67 3.69 -10.02 -11.09
N SER A 68 3.08 -10.97 -10.39
CA SER A 68 1.67 -11.34 -10.57
C SER A 68 0.76 -10.23 -10.08
N SER A 69 1.12 -9.58 -8.96
CA SER A 69 0.45 -8.36 -8.50
C SER A 69 0.64 -7.20 -9.49
N LYS A 70 1.80 -7.10 -10.13
CA LYS A 70 2.10 -6.10 -11.17
C LYS A 70 1.51 -6.45 -12.52
N ALA A 71 1.35 -7.72 -12.89
CA ALA A 71 0.78 -8.19 -14.16
C ALA A 71 -0.75 -8.16 -14.10
N ALA A 72 -1.35 -8.50 -12.95
CA ALA A 72 -2.73 -8.19 -12.64
C ALA A 72 -3.00 -6.67 -12.63
N ARG A 73 -2.02 -5.85 -12.25
CA ARG A 73 -2.09 -4.38 -12.34
C ARG A 73 -1.73 -3.81 -13.73
N ALA A 74 -0.87 -4.46 -14.51
CA ALA A 74 -0.41 -4.02 -15.84
C ALA A 74 -1.38 -4.44 -16.96
N GLY A 75 -2.15 -5.51 -16.77
CA GLY A 75 -3.37 -5.75 -17.55
C GLY A 75 -4.50 -4.77 -17.23
N LYS A 76 -4.35 -3.95 -16.18
CA LYS A 76 -5.33 -2.99 -15.65
C LYS A 76 -4.82 -1.55 -15.68
N THR A 77 -3.78 -1.25 -16.49
CA THR A 77 -3.47 0.12 -16.89
C THR A 77 -4.44 0.54 -17.99
N GLY A 78 -5.65 0.92 -17.60
CA GLY A 78 -6.66 1.42 -18.54
C GLY A 78 -8.12 1.41 -18.07
N GLY A 79 -8.45 0.87 -16.89
CA GLY A 79 -9.83 0.89 -16.42
C GLY A 79 -10.00 0.46 -14.97
N THR A 80 -10.57 1.37 -14.17
CA THR A 80 -11.22 1.08 -12.88
C THR A 80 -12.12 -0.14 -13.06
N THR A 81 -11.85 -1.28 -12.41
CA THR A 81 -12.79 -2.40 -12.53
C THR A 81 -14.13 -2.02 -11.91
N ILE A 82 -15.21 -2.51 -12.51
CA ILE A 82 -16.59 -2.24 -12.08
C ILE A 82 -16.80 -2.56 -10.58
N ALA A 83 -16.12 -3.58 -10.06
CA ALA A 83 -16.20 -3.97 -8.65
C ALA A 83 -15.54 -2.97 -7.67
N ASP A 84 -14.41 -2.37 -8.06
CA ASP A 84 -13.75 -1.30 -7.29
C ASP A 84 -14.63 -0.05 -7.31
N SER A 85 -15.16 0.30 -8.49
CA SER A 85 -16.12 1.41 -8.63
C SER A 85 -17.35 1.19 -7.76
N ALA A 86 -17.98 0.01 -7.80
CA ALA A 86 -19.17 -0.28 -7.00
C ALA A 86 -18.91 -0.19 -5.49
N SER A 87 -17.75 -0.67 -5.03
CA SER A 87 -17.37 -0.61 -3.61
C SER A 87 -17.16 0.83 -3.14
N VAL A 88 -16.53 1.67 -3.98
CA VAL A 88 -16.35 3.09 -3.72
C VAL A 88 -17.68 3.86 -3.82
N GLN A 89 -18.56 3.55 -4.77
CA GLN A 89 -19.90 4.14 -4.84
C GLN A 89 -20.72 3.83 -3.58
N ALA A 90 -20.58 2.63 -3.02
CA ALA A 90 -21.25 2.26 -1.76
C ALA A 90 -20.85 3.18 -0.59
N ILE A 91 -19.64 3.77 -0.60
CA ILE A 91 -19.21 4.74 0.41
C ILE A 91 -20.12 5.99 0.39
N LYS A 92 -20.54 6.45 -0.79
CA LYS A 92 -21.40 7.65 -0.93
C LYS A 92 -22.80 7.44 -0.33
N HIS A 93 -23.26 6.19 -0.23
CA HIS A 93 -24.58 5.85 0.31
C HIS A 93 -24.63 5.66 1.83
N ILE A 94 -23.49 5.76 2.52
CA ILE A 94 -23.43 5.68 3.98
C ILE A 94 -24.14 6.91 4.59
N PRO A 95 -24.87 6.77 5.71
CA PRO A 95 -25.55 7.90 6.34
C PRO A 95 -24.65 9.12 6.59
N GLY A 96 -25.09 10.28 6.09
CA GLY A 96 -24.36 11.55 6.20
C GLY A 96 -23.36 11.82 5.06
N ASN A 97 -22.93 10.81 4.31
CA ASN A 97 -21.90 10.97 3.27
C ASN A 97 -22.38 11.73 2.02
N GLY A 98 -23.67 12.08 1.94
CA GLY A 98 -24.19 12.99 0.91
C GLY A 98 -23.72 14.44 1.07
N PHE A 99 -23.17 14.80 2.23
CA PHE A 99 -22.71 16.14 2.57
C PHE A 99 -21.30 16.10 3.16
N CYS A 100 -20.49 17.11 2.86
CA CYS A 100 -19.15 17.28 3.43
C CYS A 100 -19.22 17.29 4.96
N ALA A 101 -18.34 16.51 5.61
CA ALA A 101 -18.28 16.43 7.06
C ALA A 101 -18.03 17.79 7.72
N ASP A 102 -17.34 18.72 7.06
CA ASP A 102 -16.91 19.99 7.65
C ASP A 102 -17.73 21.21 7.23
N CYS A 103 -18.31 21.23 6.01
CA CYS A 103 -19.01 22.42 5.48
C CYS A 103 -20.38 22.15 4.85
N ASP A 104 -20.86 20.90 4.90
CA ASP A 104 -22.13 20.48 4.29
C ASP A 104 -22.23 20.68 2.76
N GLN A 105 -21.12 20.86 2.06
CA GLN A 105 -21.13 20.84 0.59
C GLN A 105 -21.61 19.48 0.07
N LEU A 106 -22.53 19.50 -0.89
CA LEU A 106 -23.10 18.30 -1.49
C LEU A 106 -22.05 17.44 -2.20
N ASN A 107 -22.28 16.12 -2.16
CA ASN A 107 -21.53 15.12 -2.91
C ASN A 107 -20.00 15.22 -2.73
N PRO A 108 -19.48 15.14 -1.49
CA PRO A 108 -18.04 15.15 -1.25
C PRO A 108 -17.35 13.99 -1.98
N THR A 109 -16.23 14.27 -2.65
CA THR A 109 -15.46 13.30 -3.45
C THR A 109 -14.11 12.94 -2.83
N TRP A 110 -13.82 13.46 -1.64
CA TRP A 110 -12.59 13.19 -0.90
C TRP A 110 -12.92 12.58 0.46
N ALA A 111 -11.96 11.89 1.05
CA ALA A 111 -12.09 11.21 2.33
C ALA A 111 -10.91 11.51 3.24
N SER A 112 -11.17 11.64 4.54
CA SER A 112 -10.16 11.47 5.58
C SER A 112 -10.28 10.06 6.17
N LEU A 113 -9.31 9.19 5.87
CA LEU A 113 -9.39 7.76 6.19
C LEU A 113 -9.42 7.50 7.70
N ASN A 114 -8.50 8.12 8.44
CA ASN A 114 -8.39 7.89 9.89
C ASN A 114 -9.55 8.51 10.68
N LEU A 115 -10.27 9.46 10.09
CA LEU A 115 -11.50 10.04 10.66
C LEU A 115 -12.76 9.34 10.15
N GLY A 116 -12.65 8.51 9.11
CA GLY A 116 -13.77 7.80 8.50
C GLY A 116 -14.83 8.70 7.87
N ALA A 117 -14.42 9.88 7.37
CA ALA A 117 -15.32 10.93 6.94
C ALA A 117 -15.08 11.37 5.48
N LEU A 118 -16.15 11.65 4.73
CA LEU A 118 -16.11 12.29 3.42
C LEU A 118 -16.12 13.83 3.54
N ILE A 119 -15.25 14.45 2.78
CA ILE A 119 -15.02 15.91 2.75
C ILE A 119 -14.98 16.41 1.30
N CYS A 120 -15.31 17.68 1.08
CA CYS A 120 -15.21 18.29 -0.24
C CYS A 120 -13.74 18.58 -0.60
N MET A 121 -13.49 19.02 -1.84
CA MET A 121 -12.14 19.33 -2.32
C MET A 121 -11.45 20.44 -1.50
N ASP A 122 -12.19 21.47 -1.11
CA ASP A 122 -11.66 22.61 -0.36
C ASP A 122 -11.28 22.19 1.06
N CYS A 123 -12.18 21.48 1.76
CA CYS A 123 -11.89 20.91 3.08
C CYS A 123 -10.75 19.87 3.02
N ALA A 124 -10.65 19.07 1.96
CA ALA A 124 -9.52 18.17 1.75
C ALA A 124 -8.19 18.92 1.66
N SER A 125 -8.18 20.12 1.08
CA SER A 125 -6.99 20.97 1.02
C SER A 125 -6.59 21.49 2.40
N LEU A 126 -7.56 21.89 3.23
CA LEU A 126 -7.31 22.24 4.64
C LEU A 126 -6.77 21.04 5.43
N HIS A 127 -7.37 19.87 5.27
CA HIS A 127 -6.94 18.63 5.93
C HIS A 127 -5.50 18.23 5.56
N ARG A 128 -5.04 18.50 4.33
CA ARG A 128 -3.64 18.27 3.93
C ARG A 128 -2.68 19.17 4.70
N ASN A 129 -3.05 20.42 4.94
CA ASN A 129 -2.22 21.38 5.69
C ASN A 129 -2.09 21.00 7.18
N LEU A 130 -3.02 20.21 7.73
CA LEU A 130 -2.91 19.67 9.10
C LEU A 130 -1.81 18.59 9.22
N GLY A 131 -1.48 17.90 8.13
CA GLY A 131 -0.51 16.81 8.09
C GLY A 131 -1.09 15.42 8.35
N THR A 132 -0.36 14.39 7.92
CA THR A 132 -0.81 12.99 7.84
C THR A 132 -1.03 12.30 9.19
N HIS A 133 -0.45 12.85 10.25
CA HIS A 133 -0.65 12.39 11.63
C HIS A 133 -2.05 12.76 12.16
N LEU A 134 -2.69 13.79 11.58
CA LEU A 134 -4.04 14.24 11.94
C LEU A 134 -5.09 13.82 10.90
N SER A 135 -4.78 13.95 9.61
CA SER A 135 -5.71 13.57 8.55
C SER A 135 -5.01 12.89 7.38
N ARG A 136 -5.47 11.70 7.01
CA ARG A 136 -4.99 10.93 5.86
C ARG A 136 -5.97 11.06 4.70
N VAL A 137 -5.69 12.01 3.81
CA VAL A 137 -6.59 12.38 2.70
C VAL A 137 -6.46 11.43 1.51
N ARG A 138 -7.60 11.01 0.94
CA ARG A 138 -7.72 10.24 -0.32
C ARG A 138 -8.87 10.75 -1.19
N SER A 139 -8.73 10.68 -2.50
CA SER A 139 -9.78 10.91 -3.48
C SER A 139 -10.57 9.63 -3.72
N LEU A 140 -11.90 9.72 -3.77
CA LEU A 140 -12.75 8.60 -4.21
C LEU A 140 -12.58 8.28 -5.70
N GLU A 141 -12.09 9.21 -6.51
CA GLU A 141 -12.03 9.07 -7.97
C GLU A 141 -10.61 8.87 -8.49
N LEU A 142 -9.62 9.46 -7.82
CA LEU A 142 -8.23 9.49 -8.29
C LEU A 142 -7.32 8.47 -7.60
N ASP A 143 -7.70 7.98 -6.42
CA ASP A 143 -6.89 7.04 -5.65
C ASP A 143 -7.44 5.62 -5.71
N GLU A 144 -6.55 4.64 -5.46
CA GLU A 144 -6.93 3.24 -5.29
C GLU A 144 -7.58 3.01 -3.90
N TRP A 145 -8.61 2.18 -3.87
CA TRP A 145 -9.37 1.84 -2.66
C TRP A 145 -9.34 0.33 -2.39
N PRO A 146 -8.32 -0.16 -1.65
CA PRO A 146 -8.33 -1.51 -1.11
C PRO A 146 -9.56 -1.77 -0.24
N PRO A 147 -10.04 -3.03 -0.16
CA PRO A 147 -11.22 -3.40 0.63
C PRO A 147 -11.14 -2.94 2.09
N GLU A 148 -9.95 -2.92 2.69
CA GLU A 148 -9.71 -2.49 4.06
C GLU A 148 -10.06 -1.00 4.25
N LEU A 149 -9.73 -0.15 3.26
CA LEU A 149 -10.05 1.27 3.31
C LEU A 149 -11.55 1.52 3.13
N VAL A 150 -12.19 0.76 2.23
CA VAL A 150 -13.65 0.80 2.06
C VAL A 150 -14.35 0.42 3.36
N GLN A 151 -13.84 -0.59 4.07
CA GLN A 151 -14.40 -1.04 5.35
C GLN A 151 -14.29 0.00 6.45
N VAL A 152 -13.18 0.74 6.52
CA VAL A 152 -13.03 1.89 7.45
C VAL A 152 -14.14 2.90 7.19
N MET A 153 -14.34 3.28 5.93
CA MET A 153 -15.38 4.26 5.58
C MET A 153 -16.79 3.74 5.89
N ARG A 154 -17.08 2.46 5.62
CA ARG A 154 -18.36 1.80 5.95
C ARG A 154 -18.66 1.75 7.44
N SER A 155 -17.64 1.70 8.29
CA SER A 155 -17.80 1.54 9.73
C SER A 155 -18.13 2.85 10.45
N ILE A 156 -17.79 3.99 9.83
CA ILE A 156 -17.93 5.33 10.44
C ILE A 156 -18.97 6.15 9.68
N GLY A 157 -18.57 6.77 8.57
CA GLY A 157 -19.41 7.70 7.83
C GLY A 157 -19.67 9.02 8.56
N ASN A 158 -20.06 10.06 7.82
CA ASN A 158 -20.15 11.42 8.32
C ASN A 158 -21.17 11.59 9.44
N LYS A 159 -22.28 10.83 9.41
CA LYS A 159 -23.26 10.90 10.50
C LYS A 159 -22.63 10.52 11.84
N LEU A 160 -21.90 9.40 11.90
CA LEU A 160 -21.25 8.97 13.13
C LEU A 160 -20.06 9.86 13.46
N ALA A 161 -19.23 10.21 12.46
CA ALA A 161 -18.08 11.09 12.64
C ALA A 161 -18.49 12.41 13.32
N ASN A 162 -19.56 13.06 12.85
CA ASN A 162 -20.01 14.34 13.42
C ASN A 162 -20.54 14.18 14.85
N THR A 163 -21.14 13.03 15.21
CA THR A 163 -21.52 12.80 16.62
C THR A 163 -20.33 12.70 17.57
N ILE A 164 -19.15 12.37 17.05
CA ILE A 164 -17.90 12.26 17.83
C ILE A 164 -17.16 13.60 17.82
N TRP A 165 -16.92 14.15 16.63
CA TRP A 165 -16.05 15.31 16.44
C TRP A 165 -16.76 16.65 16.61
N GLU A 166 -18.08 16.71 16.40
CA GLU A 166 -18.91 17.92 16.58
C GLU A 166 -19.77 17.87 17.86
N VAL A 167 -19.49 16.96 18.80
CA VAL A 167 -20.30 16.79 20.03
C VAL A 167 -20.40 18.06 20.89
N ASN A 168 -19.36 18.88 20.88
CA ASN A 168 -19.29 20.12 21.65
C ASN A 168 -18.64 21.24 20.82
N THR A 169 -19.44 21.84 19.94
CA THR A 169 -18.99 23.00 19.14
C THR A 169 -18.94 24.31 19.91
N LYS A 170 -19.29 24.34 21.20
CA LYS A 170 -19.35 25.56 22.03
C LYS A 170 -20.17 26.68 21.35
N ASN A 171 -21.33 26.35 20.82
CA ASN A 171 -22.22 27.24 20.05
C ASN A 171 -21.63 27.79 18.75
N ARG A 172 -20.51 27.24 18.25
CA ARG A 172 -20.01 27.55 16.91
C ARG A 172 -20.88 26.83 15.88
N VAL A 173 -21.19 27.55 14.80
CA VAL A 173 -21.95 27.02 13.68
C VAL A 173 -20.97 26.49 12.63
N LYS A 174 -21.35 25.39 11.99
CA LYS A 174 -20.61 24.79 10.90
C LYS A 174 -20.48 25.78 9.73
N PRO A 175 -19.30 25.93 9.12
CA PRO A 175 -19.12 26.84 8.00
C PRO A 175 -20.00 26.43 6.83
N GLN A 176 -20.46 27.40 6.07
CA GLN A 176 -21.17 27.14 4.81
C GLN A 176 -20.17 26.80 3.70
N PRO A 177 -20.57 26.09 2.63
CA PRO A 177 -19.67 25.72 1.53
C PRO A 177 -18.92 26.89 0.88
N ASN A 178 -19.49 28.10 0.97
CA ASN A 178 -18.95 29.33 0.42
C ASN A 178 -18.27 30.24 1.48
N ALA A 179 -18.07 29.75 2.69
CA ALA A 179 -17.40 30.52 3.73
C ALA A 179 -15.92 30.71 3.36
N SER A 180 -15.49 31.97 3.22
CA SER A 180 -14.09 32.31 3.06
C SER A 180 -13.30 32.00 4.33
N SER A 181 -12.05 31.54 4.17
CA SER A 181 -11.09 31.35 5.25
C SER A 181 -10.60 32.67 5.87
#